data_AF-A0A956CTE6-F1
#
_entry.id   AF-A0A956CTE6-F1
#
_cell.length_a   1.000
_cell.length_b   1.000
_cell.length_c   1.000
_cell.angle_alpha   90.00
_cell.angle_beta   90.00
_cell.angle_gamma   90.00
#
_symmetry.space_group_name_H-M   'P 1'
#
loop_
_entity.id
_entity.type
_entity.pdbx_description
1 polymer ?
#
loop_
_entity_poly.entity_id
_entity_poly.type
_entity_poly.pdbx_seq_one_letter_code
_entity_poly.pdbx_strand_id
1 'polypeptide(L)'
;MRPSRTDVWPLAWIALLSLALIVNDLLPYVGLRDDSCQTMFSGLEPEEASNNHYLAAQRTWSDIGRYYTDVSATLEPPPEPYTRAADLHAFLQQPERELNAEAVRVVVRQLCDRGHRVDLRYRDRRVARHAPDACGEPALSRPHAWIPVRLHDSHIPRRPGS
;
A
#
# COMPACT_ATOMS: atom_id res chain seq x y z
N MET A 1 19.16 -15.11 43.33
CA MET A 1 19.94 -15.54 42.14
C MET A 1 19.95 -14.40 41.14
N ARG A 2 21.12 -13.87 40.76
CA ARG A 2 21.21 -12.89 39.66
C ARG A 2 21.19 -13.67 38.34
N PRO A 3 20.34 -13.30 37.37
CA PRO A 3 20.36 -13.94 36.06
C PRO A 3 21.75 -13.78 35.44
N SER A 4 22.25 -14.87 34.85
CA SER A 4 23.55 -14.87 34.20
C SER A 4 23.47 -14.02 32.92
N ARG A 5 24.59 -13.41 32.51
CA ARG A 5 24.64 -12.55 31.29
C ARG A 5 24.15 -13.26 30.02
N THR A 6 24.10 -14.59 30.02
CA THR A 6 23.62 -15.45 28.91
C THR A 6 22.11 -15.61 28.84
N ASP A 7 21.37 -15.34 29.94
CA ASP A 7 19.90 -15.52 30.00
C ASP A 7 19.11 -14.29 29.49
N VAL A 8 19.78 -13.14 29.39
CA VAL A 8 19.14 -11.86 29.02
C VAL A 8 18.97 -11.69 27.51
N TRP A 9 19.86 -12.30 26.73
CA TRP A 9 19.85 -12.25 25.27
C TRP A 9 18.59 -12.87 24.64
N PRO A 10 18.17 -14.10 24.99
CA PRO A 10 16.97 -14.69 24.40
C PRO A 10 15.71 -13.89 24.74
N LEU A 11 15.60 -13.35 25.96
CA LEU A 11 14.46 -12.49 26.35
C LEU A 11 14.44 -11.17 25.58
N ALA A 12 15.60 -10.55 25.36
CA ALA A 12 15.71 -9.34 24.54
C ALA A 12 15.32 -9.61 23.08
N TRP A 13 15.74 -10.74 22.51
CA TRP A 13 15.34 -11.15 21.16
C TRP A 13 13.83 -11.40 21.05
N ILE A 14 13.25 -12.12 22.01
CA ILE A 14 11.80 -12.34 22.05
C ILE A 14 11.06 -11.00 22.10
N ALA A 15 11.47 -10.09 22.99
CA ALA A 15 10.84 -8.78 23.11
C ALA A 15 10.93 -7.96 21.81
N LEU A 16 12.08 -7.96 21.14
CA LEU A 16 12.26 -7.27 19.86
C LEU A 16 11.39 -7.87 18.75
N LEU A 17 11.33 -9.20 18.65
CA LEU A 17 10.50 -9.88 17.64
C LEU A 17 9.01 -9.67 17.91
N SER A 18 8.58 -9.75 19.17
CA SER A 18 7.20 -9.46 19.56
C SER A 18 6.83 -8.01 19.26
N LEU A 19 7.72 -7.05 19.54
CA LEU A 19 7.48 -5.64 19.20
C LEU A 19 7.39 -5.44 17.69
N ALA A 20 8.28 -6.06 16.90
CA ALA A 20 8.22 -5.98 15.44
C ALA A 20 6.91 -6.55 14.88
N LEU A 21 6.43 -7.67 15.44
CA LEU A 21 5.14 -8.26 15.09
C LEU A 21 3.97 -7.32 15.42
N ILE A 22 3.94 -6.78 16.65
CA ILE A 22 2.90 -5.82 17.08
C ILE A 22 2.89 -4.60 16.15
N VAL A 23 4.06 -4.04 15.82
CA VAL A 23 4.15 -2.90 14.90
C VAL A 23 3.60 -3.27 13.52
N ASN A 24 4.02 -4.41 12.95
CA ASN A 24 3.53 -4.90 11.66
C ASN A 24 2.00 -5.08 11.63
N ASP A 25 1.43 -5.59 12.71
CA ASP A 25 0.00 -5.85 12.83
C ASP A 25 -0.81 -4.56 13.07
N LEU A 26 -0.16 -3.51 13.61
CA LEU A 26 -0.76 -2.18 13.75
C LEU A 26 -0.71 -1.33 12.48
N LEU A 27 0.21 -1.59 11.54
CA LEU A 27 0.34 -0.81 10.29
C LEU A 27 -0.98 -0.64 9.51
N PRO A 28 -1.83 -1.67 9.32
CA PRO A 28 -3.11 -1.50 8.66
C PRO A 28 -4.04 -0.51 9.38
N TYR A 29 -4.07 -0.52 10.71
CA TYR A 29 -4.95 0.33 11.51
C TYR A 29 -4.57 1.81 11.51
N VAL A 30 -3.35 2.12 11.07
CA VAL A 30 -2.86 3.49 10.96
C VAL A 30 -2.68 3.94 9.49
N GLY A 31 -3.12 3.13 8.52
CA GLY A 31 -3.01 3.47 7.09
C GLY A 31 -1.60 3.33 6.52
N LEU A 32 -0.67 2.69 7.24
CA LEU A 32 0.73 2.52 6.83
C LEU A 32 0.98 1.18 6.14
N ARG A 33 -0.05 0.59 5.53
CA ARG A 33 0.03 -0.64 4.74
C ARG A 33 -0.83 -0.55 3.48
N ASP A 34 -0.43 -1.24 2.42
CA ASP A 34 -1.12 -1.20 1.13
C ASP A 34 -2.56 -1.75 1.17
N ASP A 35 -2.85 -2.69 2.08
CA ASP A 35 -4.16 -3.31 2.34
C ASP A 35 -4.88 -2.73 3.58
N SER A 36 -4.42 -1.60 4.13
CA SER A 36 -5.01 -0.94 5.31
C SER A 36 -6.52 -0.72 5.21
N CYS A 37 -7.03 -0.63 3.98
CA CYS A 37 -8.45 -0.47 3.72
C CYS A 37 -9.29 -1.71 4.05
N GLN A 38 -8.80 -2.90 3.68
CA GLN A 38 -9.58 -4.14 3.81
C GLN A 38 -9.78 -4.57 5.27
N THR A 39 -8.90 -4.14 6.17
CA THR A 39 -8.97 -4.47 7.61
C THR A 39 -9.71 -3.43 8.44
N MET A 40 -9.76 -2.17 8.01
CA MET A 40 -10.50 -1.11 8.72
C MET A 40 -11.90 -0.84 8.17
N PHE A 41 -12.16 -1.13 6.88
CA PHE A 41 -13.41 -0.80 6.21
C PHE A 41 -13.98 -2.04 5.52
N SER A 42 -14.50 -2.99 6.30
CA SER A 42 -15.31 -4.08 5.73
C SER A 42 -16.60 -3.48 5.13
N GLY A 43 -16.57 -3.08 3.86
CA GLY A 43 -17.75 -2.77 3.06
C GLY A 43 -18.60 -1.57 3.52
N LEU A 44 -18.10 -0.69 4.39
CA LEU A 44 -18.78 0.54 4.74
C LEU A 44 -18.34 1.63 3.77
N GLU A 45 -19.03 1.72 2.64
CA GLU A 45 -18.97 2.92 1.82
C GLU A 45 -19.33 4.12 2.71
N PRO A 46 -18.55 5.20 2.72
CA PRO A 46 -18.95 6.42 3.40
C PRO A 46 -20.19 6.97 2.69
N GLU A 47 -21.37 6.58 3.16
CA GLU A 47 -22.62 7.24 2.82
C GLU A 47 -22.46 8.71 3.22
N GLU A 48 -22.66 9.62 2.27
CA GLU A 48 -22.54 11.08 2.45
C GLU A 48 -23.47 11.65 3.54
N ALA A 49 -24.30 10.84 4.19
CA ALA A 49 -25.27 11.29 5.19
C ALA A 49 -25.42 10.41 6.45
N SER A 50 -24.63 9.35 6.64
CA SER A 50 -24.88 8.43 7.76
C SER A 50 -23.60 7.96 8.43
N ASN A 51 -23.31 8.65 9.51
CA ASN A 51 -22.31 8.36 10.52
C ASN A 51 -22.55 6.95 11.09
N ASN A 52 -21.67 5.97 10.79
CA ASN A 52 -21.67 4.72 11.54
C ASN A 52 -20.26 4.13 11.72
N HIS A 53 -19.80 4.32 12.96
CA HIS A 53 -18.91 3.46 13.77
C HIS A 53 -17.43 3.86 13.98
N TYR A 54 -17.16 4.05 15.28
CA TYR A 54 -15.91 4.11 16.03
C TYR A 54 -15.07 5.40 16.03
N LEU A 55 -15.46 6.31 16.93
CA LEU A 55 -14.65 6.95 18.01
C LEU A 55 -13.27 7.56 17.74
N ALA A 56 -12.75 7.54 16.51
CA ALA A 56 -11.73 8.46 16.08
C ALA A 56 -12.39 9.33 15.02
N ALA A 57 -12.59 10.62 15.35
CA ALA A 57 -12.74 11.60 14.30
C ALA A 57 -11.58 11.35 13.33
N GLN A 58 -11.89 10.86 12.12
CA GLN A 58 -10.91 10.73 11.06
C GLN A 58 -10.57 12.15 10.57
N ARG A 59 -10.00 12.96 11.46
CA ARG A 59 -9.01 13.93 11.04
C ARG A 59 -7.93 13.08 10.42
N THR A 60 -8.03 12.87 9.12
CA THR A 60 -6.94 12.42 8.29
C THR A 60 -6.00 13.62 8.26
N TRP A 61 -5.04 13.65 9.19
CA TRP A 61 -4.00 14.70 9.22
C TRP A 61 -3.15 14.66 7.94
N SER A 62 -3.28 13.59 7.16
CA SER A 62 -2.69 13.37 5.84
C SER A 62 -3.66 12.54 4.97
N ASP A 63 -3.39 12.50 3.67
CA ASP A 63 -4.08 11.64 2.71
C ASP A 63 -3.65 10.17 2.76
N ILE A 64 -2.91 9.77 3.80
CA ILE A 64 -2.53 8.39 4.11
C ILE A 64 -3.77 7.49 4.26
N GLY A 65 -4.92 8.05 4.64
CA GLY A 65 -6.20 7.33 4.68
C GLY A 65 -7.02 7.40 3.39
N ARG A 66 -6.48 7.89 2.27
CA ARG A 66 -7.15 7.87 0.96
C ARG A 66 -6.82 6.62 0.19
N TYR A 67 -7.77 6.19 -0.63
CA TYR A 67 -7.68 4.98 -1.41
C TYR A 67 -8.22 5.22 -2.81
N TYR A 68 -7.69 4.46 -3.76
CA TYR A 68 -8.12 4.45 -5.15
C TYR A 68 -8.70 3.08 -5.50
N THR A 69 -9.76 3.10 -6.29
CA THR A 69 -10.37 1.90 -6.90
C THR A 69 -10.15 1.89 -8.40
N ASP A 70 -10.36 0.73 -9.04
CA ASP A 70 -10.25 0.56 -10.49
C ASP A 70 -8.93 1.10 -11.05
N VAL A 71 -7.85 0.92 -10.29
CA VAL A 71 -6.52 1.39 -10.67
C VAL A 71 -6.05 0.56 -11.86
N SER A 72 -5.55 1.25 -12.88
CA SER A 72 -4.88 0.63 -14.02
C SER A 72 -3.81 1.55 -14.55
N ALA A 73 -2.68 0.97 -14.95
CA ALA A 73 -1.56 1.70 -15.50
C ALA A 73 -1.11 1.14 -16.84
N THR A 74 -0.69 2.02 -17.74
CA THR A 74 0.07 1.68 -18.96
C THR A 74 1.45 2.30 -18.86
N LEU A 75 2.48 1.55 -19.25
CA LEU A 75 3.88 1.93 -19.11
C LEU A 75 4.56 2.08 -20.46
N GLU A 76 5.36 3.14 -20.60
CA GLU A 76 6.23 3.35 -21.76
C GLU A 76 7.66 3.66 -21.31
N PRO A 77 8.66 2.83 -21.68
CA PRO A 77 8.52 1.56 -22.41
C PRO A 77 7.74 0.51 -21.61
N PRO A 78 7.17 -0.52 -22.27
CA PRO A 78 6.56 -1.64 -21.56
C PRO A 78 7.61 -2.36 -20.70
N PRO A 79 7.24 -2.90 -19.53
CA PRO A 79 8.18 -3.59 -18.66
C PRO A 79 8.60 -4.92 -19.27
N GLU A 80 9.88 -5.27 -19.12
CA GLU A 80 10.37 -6.60 -19.46
C GLU A 80 9.75 -7.65 -18.52
N PRO A 81 9.40 -8.86 -19.01
CA PRO A 81 8.87 -9.94 -18.17
C PRO A 81 9.80 -10.29 -17.01
N TYR A 82 9.23 -10.70 -15.88
CA TYR A 82 9.96 -11.15 -14.67
C TYR A 82 10.90 -10.09 -14.06
N THR A 83 10.69 -8.82 -14.39
CA THR A 83 11.38 -7.70 -13.73
C THR A 83 10.54 -7.14 -12.60
N ARG A 84 11.21 -6.46 -11.67
CA ARG A 84 10.52 -5.70 -10.62
C ARG A 84 9.56 -4.64 -11.19
N ALA A 85 9.84 -4.10 -12.38
CA ALA A 85 8.91 -3.19 -13.05
C ALA A 85 7.62 -3.91 -13.47
N ALA A 86 7.72 -5.15 -13.95
CA ALA A 86 6.56 -5.98 -14.24
C ALA A 86 5.75 -6.31 -12.97
N ASP A 87 6.41 -6.60 -11.84
CA ASP A 87 5.71 -6.85 -10.57
C ASP A 87 4.97 -5.61 -10.06
N LEU A 88 5.62 -4.44 -10.12
CA LEU A 88 5.03 -3.15 -9.77
C LEU A 88 3.86 -2.78 -10.70
N HIS A 89 4.00 -3.07 -11.98
CA HIS A 89 2.93 -2.89 -12.96
C HIS A 89 1.73 -3.80 -12.66
N ALA A 90 1.99 -5.08 -12.38
CA ALA A 90 0.97 -6.05 -12.01
C ALA A 90 0.25 -5.65 -10.71
N PHE A 91 0.96 -5.09 -9.73
CA PHE A 91 0.35 -4.53 -8.52
C PHE A 91 -0.69 -3.45 -8.84
N LEU A 92 -0.42 -2.54 -9.78
CA LEU A 92 -1.36 -1.50 -10.22
C LEU A 92 -2.50 -2.02 -11.11
N GLN A 93 -2.46 -3.27 -11.54
CA GLN A 93 -3.48 -3.88 -12.39
C GLN A 93 -4.33 -4.94 -11.68
N GLN A 94 -4.24 -5.03 -10.35
CA GLN A 94 -5.02 -6.01 -9.60
C GLN A 94 -6.51 -5.63 -9.62
N PRO A 95 -7.38 -6.47 -10.22
CA PRO A 95 -8.80 -6.17 -10.28
C PRO A 95 -9.41 -6.17 -8.88
N GLU A 96 -10.44 -5.34 -8.69
CA GLU A 96 -11.28 -5.31 -7.48
C GLU A 96 -10.52 -4.98 -6.17
N ARG A 97 -9.28 -4.46 -6.26
CA ARG A 97 -8.48 -4.07 -5.10
C ARG A 97 -8.54 -2.57 -4.86
N GLU A 98 -8.83 -2.20 -3.62
CA GLU A 98 -8.65 -0.84 -3.12
C GLU A 98 -7.17 -0.63 -2.78
N LEU A 99 -6.53 0.32 -3.44
CA LEU A 99 -5.12 0.63 -3.21
C LEU A 99 -4.98 1.92 -2.42
N ASN A 100 -4.21 1.88 -1.33
CA ASN A 100 -3.84 3.06 -0.59
C ASN A 100 -3.12 4.09 -1.48
N ALA A 101 -3.47 5.38 -1.35
CA ALA A 101 -2.91 6.45 -2.18
C ALA A 101 -1.37 6.57 -2.05
N GLU A 102 -0.81 6.39 -0.85
CA GLU A 102 0.64 6.34 -0.66
C GLU A 102 1.26 5.10 -1.32
N ALA A 103 0.56 3.96 -1.36
CA ALA A 103 1.04 2.76 -2.04
C ALA A 103 1.20 3.04 -3.52
N VAL A 104 0.17 3.63 -4.12
CA VAL A 104 0.18 4.02 -5.52
C VAL A 104 1.30 5.02 -5.78
N ARG A 105 1.52 6.02 -4.92
CA ARG A 105 2.64 6.95 -5.04
C ARG A 105 4.00 6.27 -5.01
N VAL A 106 4.20 5.37 -4.06
CA VAL A 106 5.45 4.62 -3.91
C VAL A 106 5.71 3.75 -5.14
N VAL A 107 4.67 3.14 -5.71
CA VAL A 107 4.79 2.31 -6.92
C VAL A 107 5.05 3.17 -8.16
N VAL A 108 4.28 4.24 -8.37
CA VAL A 108 4.48 5.20 -9.46
C VAL A 108 5.89 5.76 -9.40
N ARG A 109 6.34 6.25 -8.24
CA ARG A 109 7.71 6.76 -8.05
C ARG A 109 8.77 5.73 -8.46
N GLN A 110 8.62 4.48 -8.01
CA GLN A 110 9.54 3.41 -8.34
C GLN A 110 9.56 3.06 -9.84
N LEU A 111 8.43 3.18 -10.54
CA LEU A 111 8.36 2.99 -11.99
C LEU A 111 9.01 4.16 -12.73
N CYS A 112 8.75 5.40 -12.30
CA CYS A 112 9.37 6.60 -12.87
C CYS A 112 10.89 6.62 -12.69
N ASP A 113 11.39 6.24 -11.49
CA ASP A 113 12.83 6.14 -11.21
C ASP A 113 13.53 5.06 -12.06
N ARG A 114 12.76 4.12 -12.63
CA ARG A 114 13.24 3.09 -13.57
C ARG A 114 13.14 3.51 -15.04
N GLY A 115 12.74 4.75 -15.31
CA GLY A 115 12.65 5.31 -16.66
C GLY A 115 11.34 5.01 -17.38
N HIS A 116 10.30 4.54 -16.68
CA HIS A 116 8.97 4.38 -17.27
C HIS A 116 8.16 5.67 -17.16
N ARG A 117 7.49 6.05 -18.25
CA ARG A 117 6.35 6.95 -18.22
C ARG A 117 5.11 6.15 -17.81
N VAL A 118 4.33 6.71 -16.89
CA VAL A 118 3.16 6.03 -16.29
C VAL A 118 1.89 6.78 -16.68
N ASP A 119 1.05 6.19 -17.52
CA ASP A 119 -0.34 6.62 -17.74
C ASP A 119 -1.21 5.88 -16.72
N LEU A 120 -1.82 6.61 -15.80
CA LEU A 120 -2.60 6.05 -14.69
C LEU A 120 -4.09 6.43 -14.80
N ARG A 121 -4.96 5.43 -14.72
CA ARG A 121 -6.41 5.59 -14.56
C ARG A 121 -6.82 5.03 -13.22
N TYR A 122 -7.70 5.74 -12.52
CA TYR A 122 -8.15 5.36 -11.18
C TYR A 122 -9.47 6.04 -10.84
N ARG A 123 -10.15 5.56 -9.80
CA ARG A 123 -11.30 6.24 -9.19
C ARG A 123 -10.92 6.72 -7.79
N ASP A 124 -11.24 7.98 -7.51
CA ASP A 124 -11.15 8.59 -6.17
C ASP A 124 -12.55 9.05 -5.76
N ARG A 125 -13.10 8.51 -4.67
CA ARG A 125 -14.47 8.80 -4.20
C ARG A 125 -15.52 8.70 -5.31
N ARG A 126 -15.48 7.60 -6.08
CA ARG A 126 -16.35 7.33 -7.25
C ARG A 126 -16.15 8.25 -8.46
N VAL A 127 -15.23 9.21 -8.41
CA VAL A 127 -14.87 10.07 -9.55
C VAL A 127 -13.75 9.41 -10.35
N ALA A 128 -14.02 9.12 -11.63
CA ALA A 128 -13.00 8.64 -12.55
C ALA A 128 -11.97 9.74 -12.83
N ARG A 129 -10.69 9.38 -12.73
CA ARG A 129 -9.53 10.23 -12.97
C ARG A 129 -8.60 9.56 -13.97
N HIS A 130 -7.92 10.40 -14.74
CA HIS A 130 -6.90 9.98 -15.70
C HIS A 130 -5.73 10.94 -15.61
N ALA A 131 -4.54 10.38 -15.39
CA ALA A 131 -3.27 11.06 -15.32
C ALA A 131 -2.37 10.49 -16.43
N PRO A 132 -2.32 11.14 -17.62
CA PRO A 132 -1.56 10.63 -18.76
C PRO A 132 -0.04 10.63 -18.52
N ASP A 133 0.43 11.41 -17.54
CA ASP A 133 1.80 11.38 -17.04
C ASP A 133 1.81 11.49 -15.51
N ALA A 134 1.57 10.37 -14.84
CA ALA A 134 1.61 10.29 -13.38
C ALA A 134 3.01 10.59 -12.80
N CYS A 135 4.08 10.45 -13.59
CA CYS A 135 5.43 10.81 -13.15
C CYS A 135 5.58 12.33 -12.97
N GLY A 136 4.96 13.11 -13.86
CA GLY A 136 4.92 14.57 -13.81
C GLY A 136 4.00 15.15 -12.74
N GLU A 137 3.05 14.36 -12.20
CA GLU A 137 2.07 14.80 -11.21
C GLU A 137 2.56 14.57 -9.77
N PRO A 138 2.91 15.63 -8.99
CA PRO A 138 3.45 15.45 -7.63
C PRO A 138 2.50 14.71 -6.69
N ALA A 139 1.18 14.86 -6.89
CA ALA A 139 0.16 14.17 -6.12
C ALA A 139 0.14 12.65 -6.33
N LEU A 140 0.79 12.15 -7.40
CA LEU A 140 0.88 10.74 -7.76
C LEU A 140 2.32 10.21 -7.75
N SER A 141 3.35 11.06 -7.82
CA SER A 141 4.76 10.62 -7.89
C SER A 141 5.61 10.96 -6.67
N ARG A 142 5.09 11.72 -5.69
CA ARG A 142 5.82 12.07 -4.46
C ARG A 142 5.15 11.43 -3.24
N PRO A 143 5.69 10.31 -2.74
CA PRO A 143 5.25 9.76 -1.46
C PRO A 143 5.47 10.77 -0.33
N HIS A 144 4.49 10.90 0.56
CA HIS A 144 4.62 11.69 1.79
C HIS A 144 5.06 10.83 2.96
N ALA A 145 4.83 9.51 2.88
CA ALA A 145 5.25 8.54 3.88
C ALA A 145 5.87 7.31 3.22
N TRP A 146 6.73 6.62 3.97
CA TRP A 146 7.14 5.28 3.56
C TRP A 146 6.05 4.29 3.96
N ILE A 147 5.53 3.54 3.00
CA ILE A 147 4.68 2.39 3.27
C ILE A 147 5.23 1.14 2.55
N PRO A 148 5.20 -0.04 3.20
CA PRO A 148 5.58 -1.29 2.57
C PRO A 148 4.55 -1.66 1.50
N VAL A 149 5.02 -1.91 0.28
CA VAL A 149 4.22 -2.42 -0.84
C VAL A 149 4.44 -3.93 -0.97
N ARG A 150 3.38 -4.73 -0.82
CA ARG A 150 3.45 -6.18 -0.96
C ARG A 150 3.15 -6.58 -2.39
N LEU A 151 4.20 -6.94 -3.12
CA LEU A 151 4.08 -7.38 -4.52
C LEU A 151 3.48 -8.79 -4.66
N HIS A 152 3.48 -9.56 -3.57
CA HIS A 152 2.95 -10.92 -3.55
C HIS A 152 2.02 -11.11 -2.36
N ASP A 153 0.77 -11.44 -2.63
CA ASP A 153 -0.15 -11.89 -1.59
C ASP A 153 0.21 -13.30 -1.14
N SER A 154 0.29 -13.48 0.17
CA SER A 154 0.57 -14.78 0.80
C SER A 154 -0.56 -15.81 0.62
N HIS A 155 -1.74 -15.38 0.16
CA HIS A 155 -2.94 -16.22 0.03
C HIS A 155 -3.25 -16.65 -1.40
N ILE A 156 -2.56 -16.10 -2.41
CA ILE A 156 -2.75 -16.51 -3.81
C ILE A 156 -1.65 -17.53 -4.14
N PRO A 157 -1.97 -18.78 -4.49
CA PRO A 157 -0.97 -19.76 -4.90
C PRO A 157 -0.15 -19.17 -6.05
N ARG A 158 1.17 -19.08 -5.88
CA ARG A 158 2.08 -18.73 -6.98
C ARG A 158 1.79 -19.70 -8.12
N ARG A 159 1.47 -19.18 -9.31
CA ARG A 159 1.47 -20.02 -10.51
C ARG A 159 2.86 -20.63 -10.65
N PRO A 160 3.00 -21.94 -10.84
CA PRO A 160 4.31 -22.54 -11.09
C PRO A 160 4.84 -21.99 -12.43
N GLY A 161 6.00 -21.32 -12.41
CA GLY A 161 6.70 -20.86 -13.62
C GLY A 161 7.09 -19.38 -13.70
N SER A 162 7.22 -18.67 -12.58
CA SER A 162 7.97 -17.39 -12.51
C SER A 162 9.41 -17.62 -12.09
#